data_AF-A0A959RN27-F1
#
_entry.id   AF-A0A959RN27-F1
#
_cell.length_a   1.000
_cell.length_b   1.000
_cell.length_c   1.000
_cell.angle_alpha   90.00
_cell.angle_beta   90.00
_cell.angle_gamma   90.00
#
_symmetry.space_group_name_H-M   'P 1'
#
loop_
_entity.id
_entity.type
_entity.pdbx_description
1 polymer ?
#
loop_
_entity_poly.entity_id
_entity_poly.type
_entity_poly.pdbx_seq_one_letter_code
_entity_poly.pdbx_strand_id
1 'polypeptide(L)'
;LMAQQEWDDHDRHNKTTAPDIAKNYLESCAPNAILFTFGDNDTYPLWYAQEVEGVRPDVRIINNSLLGIDWYINQLRYKINDADSVDVIWTKDQVAGHNREYLRYTMSPNADPNKYYPLYDVMKDILGKNYYDPDTKIEIGPNAFPVARQYNPDTKQYDPVARFSVPVDTALVRKNGTVLPGDSVLSEMDFEIPQAKLKGGLVRSDFIILNIIAANHWKRPIYFSSAFGELGFSQFLRKDGMAYRLVPIITKNPQDNWVAQQAFRQNGLGSTSVKADNLDFMYKTMMTEFRFGGAQKNNVYFDEENRRHILAIRSLFGEAAGNLADEGKKEEAQKLLDKAEAGIKPENLPYGLVSRYNMHNQTTMIYLEGCYKADKKDLAERVREGVTKDLNQQFDYYA
;
A
#
# COMPACT_ATOMS: atom_id res chain seq x y z
N LEU A 1 -19.18 38.65 -11.17
CA LEU A 1 -19.11 37.71 -12.30
C LEU A 1 -18.87 36.27 -11.81
N MET A 2 -17.77 35.89 -11.13
CA MET A 2 -17.70 34.53 -10.53
C MET A 2 -18.74 34.25 -9.43
N ALA A 3 -18.87 35.13 -8.42
CA ALA A 3 -19.77 34.89 -7.28
C ALA A 3 -21.28 35.05 -7.57
N GLN A 4 -21.66 35.43 -8.80
CA GLN A 4 -23.05 35.74 -9.17
C GLN A 4 -23.57 34.89 -10.33
N GLN A 5 -22.69 34.42 -11.22
CA GLN A 5 -23.09 33.66 -12.42
C GLN A 5 -22.56 32.22 -12.44
N GLU A 6 -21.47 31.92 -11.72
CA GLU A 6 -20.77 30.63 -11.78
C GLU A 6 -20.49 30.07 -10.37
N TRP A 7 -21.25 30.51 -9.35
CA TRP A 7 -20.97 30.11 -7.97
C TRP A 7 -21.13 28.60 -7.77
N ASP A 8 -22.15 28.01 -8.37
CA ASP A 8 -22.39 26.56 -8.41
C ASP A 8 -21.26 25.80 -9.13
N ASP A 9 -20.76 26.34 -10.25
CA ASP A 9 -19.62 25.78 -10.99
C ASP A 9 -18.30 25.84 -10.20
N HIS A 10 -18.19 26.77 -9.24
CA HIS A 10 -17.04 26.91 -8.33
C HIS A 10 -17.27 26.33 -6.93
N ASP A 11 -18.47 25.86 -6.62
CA ASP A 11 -18.82 25.27 -5.34
C ASP A 11 -18.24 23.85 -5.23
N ARG A 12 -17.55 23.57 -4.13
CA ARG A 12 -16.91 22.28 -3.86
C ARG A 12 -17.35 21.70 -2.52
N HIS A 13 -18.36 22.25 -1.84
CA HIS A 13 -18.77 21.79 -0.50
C HIS A 13 -19.19 20.31 -0.47
N ASN A 14 -19.63 19.78 -1.61
CA ASN A 14 -20.01 18.38 -1.75
C ASN A 14 -18.85 17.44 -2.07
N LYS A 15 -17.71 17.97 -2.53
CA LYS A 15 -16.50 17.19 -2.84
C LYS A 15 -15.73 16.95 -1.54
N THR A 16 -15.77 15.71 -1.08
CA THR A 16 -15.18 15.29 0.21
C THR A 16 -14.12 14.20 0.01
N THR A 17 -13.56 14.10 -1.20
CA THR A 17 -12.59 13.07 -1.61
C THR A 17 -11.43 12.89 -0.63
N ALA A 18 -10.76 13.99 -0.25
CA ALA A 18 -9.58 13.94 0.60
C ALA A 18 -9.87 13.37 2.01
N PRO A 19 -10.81 13.92 2.80
CA PRO A 19 -11.10 13.38 4.13
C PRO A 19 -11.73 11.97 4.07
N ASP A 20 -12.56 11.67 3.08
CA ASP A 20 -13.19 10.35 2.96
C ASP A 20 -12.16 9.25 2.62
N ILE A 21 -11.18 9.55 1.77
CA ILE A 21 -10.13 8.58 1.44
C ILE A 21 -9.18 8.36 2.61
N ALA A 22 -8.82 9.44 3.32
CA ALA A 22 -8.05 9.32 4.56
C ALA A 22 -8.75 8.40 5.57
N LYS A 23 -10.06 8.59 5.78
CA LYS A 23 -10.88 7.69 6.61
C LYS A 23 -10.82 6.25 6.11
N ASN A 24 -11.05 6.02 4.82
CA ASN A 24 -11.03 4.68 4.26
C ASN A 24 -9.68 3.98 4.47
N TYR A 25 -8.54 4.69 4.35
CA TYR A 25 -7.22 4.14 4.66
C TYR A 25 -7.05 3.80 6.15
N LEU A 26 -7.49 4.68 7.05
CA LEU A 26 -7.38 4.46 8.49
C LEU A 26 -8.27 3.30 8.96
N GLU A 27 -9.51 3.24 8.46
CA GLU A 27 -10.47 2.17 8.80
C GLU A 27 -10.08 0.82 8.20
N SER A 28 -9.28 0.84 7.14
CA SER A 28 -8.60 -0.33 6.60
C SER A 28 -7.50 -0.92 7.49
N CYS A 29 -7.10 -0.24 8.56
CA CYS A 29 -6.06 -0.73 9.46
C CYS A 29 -6.64 -1.44 10.69
N ALA A 30 -6.06 -2.56 11.10
CA ALA A 30 -6.35 -3.17 12.39
C ALA A 30 -6.02 -2.23 13.59
N PRO A 31 -6.57 -2.49 14.80
CA PRO A 31 -6.31 -1.65 15.96
C PRO A 31 -4.82 -1.50 16.31
N ASN A 32 -4.42 -0.29 16.74
CA ASN A 32 -3.06 0.08 17.13
C ASN A 32 -2.00 -0.13 16.04
N ALA A 33 -2.42 -0.12 14.77
CA ALA A 33 -1.54 -0.33 13.63
C ALA A 33 -0.51 0.78 13.44
N ILE A 34 0.56 0.45 12.72
CA ILE A 34 1.50 1.40 12.11
C ILE A 34 1.15 1.47 10.62
N LEU A 35 0.88 2.66 10.09
CA LEU A 35 0.57 2.87 8.68
C LEU A 35 1.66 3.73 8.03
N PHE A 36 2.45 3.13 7.15
CA PHE A 36 3.35 3.86 6.27
C PHE A 36 2.58 4.46 5.09
N THR A 37 2.73 5.75 4.86
CA THR A 37 2.04 6.48 3.80
C THR A 37 3.02 6.99 2.75
N PHE A 38 2.60 6.94 1.49
CA PHE A 38 3.36 7.39 0.33
C PHE A 38 2.56 8.47 -0.40
N GLY A 39 3.12 9.69 -0.50
CA GLY A 39 2.48 10.82 -1.18
C GLY A 39 1.47 11.62 -0.34
N ASP A 40 1.36 11.36 0.96
CA ASP A 40 0.48 12.10 1.88
C ASP A 40 1.05 13.49 2.28
N ASN A 41 2.34 13.75 2.02
CA ASN A 41 3.05 14.94 2.51
C ASN A 41 2.63 16.27 1.87
N ASP A 42 1.92 16.24 0.74
CA ASP A 42 1.57 17.46 0.01
C ASP A 42 0.26 18.10 0.53
N THR A 43 -0.61 17.30 1.16
CA THR A 43 -1.95 17.75 1.60
C THR A 43 -2.38 17.21 2.97
N TYR A 44 -1.65 16.27 3.55
CA TYR A 44 -1.85 15.69 4.89
C TYR A 44 -3.29 15.26 5.25
N PRO A 45 -4.07 14.64 4.33
CA PRO A 45 -5.45 14.26 4.62
C PRO A 45 -5.55 13.21 5.74
N LEU A 46 -4.57 12.33 5.90
CA LEU A 46 -4.56 11.32 6.97
C LEU A 46 -4.39 11.94 8.36
N TRP A 47 -3.47 12.89 8.52
CA TRP A 47 -3.35 13.65 9.76
C TRP A 47 -4.56 14.55 10.00
N TYR A 48 -5.12 15.17 8.96
CA TYR A 48 -6.37 15.92 9.13
C TYR A 48 -7.50 15.03 9.68
N ALA A 49 -7.73 13.85 9.09
CA ALA A 49 -8.76 12.92 9.55
C ALA A 49 -8.54 12.49 11.01
N GLN A 50 -7.29 12.25 11.42
CA GLN A 50 -6.96 11.86 12.78
C GLN A 50 -7.05 13.03 13.78
N GLU A 51 -6.32 14.12 13.54
CA GLU A 51 -6.11 15.20 14.50
C GLU A 51 -7.30 16.17 14.59
N VAL A 52 -8.08 16.32 13.51
CA VAL A 52 -9.23 17.23 13.46
C VAL A 52 -10.54 16.47 13.59
N GLU A 53 -10.68 15.34 12.88
CA GLU A 53 -11.94 14.58 12.86
C GLU A 53 -11.98 13.41 13.86
N GLY A 54 -10.87 13.15 14.57
CA GLY A 54 -10.80 12.11 15.60
C GLY A 54 -10.87 10.68 15.05
N VAL A 55 -10.53 10.48 13.78
CA VAL A 55 -10.61 9.17 13.12
C VAL A 55 -9.39 8.34 13.50
N ARG A 56 -9.63 7.19 14.13
CA ARG A 56 -8.60 6.19 14.44
C ARG A 56 -7.34 6.79 15.10
N PRO A 57 -7.49 7.47 16.26
CA PRO A 57 -6.34 8.01 17.02
C PRO A 57 -5.38 6.93 17.53
N ASP A 58 -5.77 5.66 17.42
CA ASP A 58 -4.95 4.48 17.74
C ASP A 58 -3.94 4.12 16.63
N VAL A 59 -4.12 4.61 15.40
CA VAL A 59 -3.22 4.27 14.27
C VAL A 59 -2.04 5.24 14.24
N ARG A 60 -0.81 4.71 14.22
CA ARG A 60 0.39 5.52 14.04
C ARG A 60 0.67 5.76 12.56
N ILE A 61 0.36 6.96 12.09
CA ILE A 61 0.65 7.40 10.71
C ILE A 61 2.13 7.77 10.59
N ILE A 62 2.85 7.12 9.66
CA ILE A 62 4.24 7.41 9.32
C ILE A 62 4.34 7.82 7.86
N ASN A 63 4.60 9.10 7.62
CA ASN A 63 4.81 9.65 6.28
C ASN A 63 6.22 9.32 5.79
N ASN A 64 6.33 8.49 4.76
CA ASN A 64 7.61 8.02 4.25
C ASN A 64 8.50 9.17 3.74
N SER A 65 7.92 10.23 3.17
CA SER A 65 8.66 11.39 2.67
C SER A 65 9.38 12.16 3.78
N LEU A 66 8.89 12.07 5.03
CA LEU A 66 9.52 12.68 6.21
C LEU A 66 10.42 11.71 6.97
N LEU A 67 10.34 10.40 6.66
CA LEU A 67 11.07 9.34 7.36
C LEU A 67 12.59 9.34 7.11
N GLY A 68 13.07 10.25 6.27
CA GLY A 68 14.49 10.58 6.14
C GLY A 68 15.00 11.57 7.19
N ILE A 69 14.12 12.24 7.95
CA ILE A 69 14.51 13.35 8.83
C ILE A 69 14.61 12.89 10.29
N ASP A 70 15.70 13.25 10.96
CA ASP A 70 16.07 12.76 12.29
C ASP A 70 15.05 13.10 13.39
N TRP A 71 14.53 14.33 13.43
CA TRP A 71 13.51 14.73 14.39
C TRP A 71 12.23 13.92 14.23
N TYR A 72 11.85 13.58 12.99
CA TYR A 72 10.64 12.81 12.71
C TYR A 72 10.80 11.36 13.14
N ILE A 73 11.96 10.75 12.86
CA ILE A 73 12.32 9.42 13.37
C ILE A 73 12.29 9.40 14.91
N ASN A 74 12.82 10.44 15.55
CA ASN A 74 12.82 10.51 17.02
C ASN A 74 11.43 10.71 17.61
N GLN A 75 10.52 11.36 16.89
CA GLN A 75 9.12 11.48 17.31
C GLN A 75 8.42 10.11 17.40
N LEU A 76 8.85 9.11 16.63
CA LEU A 76 8.32 7.74 16.67
C LEU A 76 8.45 7.07 18.04
N ARG A 77 9.43 7.49 18.84
CA ARG A 77 9.72 6.93 20.17
C ARG A 77 8.71 7.33 21.24
N TYR A 78 7.80 8.24 20.95
CA TYR A 78 6.78 8.71 21.88
C TYR A 78 5.40 8.22 21.44
N LYS A 79 4.55 7.90 22.43
CA LYS A 79 3.11 7.73 22.21
C LYS A 79 2.53 9.05 21.69
N ILE A 80 1.68 8.98 20.66
CA ILE A 80 0.93 10.13 20.13
C ILE A 80 -0.52 9.70 20.05
N ASN A 81 -1.42 10.54 20.54
CA ASN A 81 -2.83 10.20 20.70
C ASN A 81 -2.97 8.86 21.47
N ASP A 82 -3.77 7.94 20.96
CA ASP A 82 -3.92 6.59 21.53
C ASP A 82 -2.91 5.60 20.95
N ALA A 83 -2.23 5.96 19.86
CA ALA A 83 -1.25 5.12 19.17
C ALA A 83 0.05 4.97 19.96
N ASP A 84 0.44 3.73 20.24
CA ASP A 84 1.66 3.44 20.98
C ASP A 84 2.93 3.94 20.26
N SER A 85 4.03 4.05 21.01
CA SER A 85 5.34 4.34 20.43
C SER A 85 5.77 3.24 19.45
N VAL A 86 6.62 3.62 18.50
CA VAL A 86 7.20 2.71 17.52
C VAL A 86 8.67 2.54 17.82
N ASP A 87 9.08 1.29 17.98
CA ASP A 87 10.46 0.95 18.26
C ASP A 87 11.32 1.12 17.01
N VAL A 88 12.40 1.89 17.15
CA VAL A 88 13.43 2.08 16.12
C VAL A 88 14.76 1.66 16.74
N ILE A 89 15.44 0.69 16.11
CA ILE A 89 16.65 0.04 16.65
C ILE A 89 17.78 1.05 16.81
N TRP A 90 18.02 1.87 15.78
CA TRP A 90 19.04 2.93 15.85
C TRP A 90 18.68 3.97 16.89
N THR A 91 19.69 4.55 17.54
CA THR A 91 19.54 5.60 18.55
C THR A 91 19.35 6.99 17.93
N LYS A 92 19.04 8.00 18.75
CA LYS A 92 18.92 9.39 18.31
C LYS A 92 20.20 9.89 17.61
N ASP A 93 21.37 9.60 18.17
CA ASP A 93 22.64 10.07 17.64
C ASP A 93 23.01 9.37 16.33
N GLN A 94 22.61 8.10 16.17
CA GLN A 94 22.83 7.33 14.95
C GLN A 94 22.00 7.82 13.76
N VAL A 95 20.89 8.51 13.99
CA VAL A 95 20.06 9.07 12.92
C VAL A 95 20.24 10.57 12.76
N ALA A 96 21.05 11.21 13.62
CA ALA A 96 21.19 12.67 13.66
C ALA A 96 21.80 13.23 12.36
N GLY A 97 21.30 14.41 11.93
CA GLY A 97 21.86 15.13 10.79
C GLY A 97 21.90 14.28 9.51
N HIS A 98 23.11 14.03 8.98
CA HIS A 98 23.36 13.27 7.74
C HIS A 98 23.77 11.80 7.97
N ASN A 99 23.74 11.32 9.21
CA ASN A 99 24.18 9.96 9.54
C ASN A 99 23.26 8.91 8.92
N ARG A 100 23.83 7.96 8.16
CA ARG A 100 23.06 6.89 7.47
C ARG A 100 21.97 7.46 6.54
N GLU A 101 22.17 8.66 5.98
CA GLU A 101 21.22 9.29 5.05
C GLU A 101 21.09 8.50 3.74
N TYR A 102 22.24 8.04 3.22
CA TYR A 102 22.32 7.24 2.01
C TYR A 102 23.52 6.30 2.09
N LEU A 103 23.29 5.00 1.93
CA LEU A 103 24.34 3.98 1.94
C LEU A 103 24.35 3.22 0.61
N ARG A 104 25.52 3.20 -0.04
CA ARG A 104 25.80 2.27 -1.13
C ARG A 104 26.20 0.91 -0.59
N TYR A 105 25.99 -0.12 -1.38
CA TYR A 105 26.46 -1.45 -1.01
C TYR A 105 27.99 -1.56 -1.17
N THR A 106 28.59 -2.46 -0.41
CA THR A 106 29.94 -2.98 -0.65
C THR A 106 29.92 -4.50 -0.65
N MET A 107 30.62 -5.13 -1.59
CA MET A 107 30.67 -6.59 -1.65
C MET A 107 31.58 -7.13 -0.56
N SER A 108 31.01 -7.88 0.37
CA SER A 108 31.75 -8.60 1.39
C SER A 108 32.16 -9.98 0.83
N PRO A 109 33.46 -10.30 0.74
CA PRO A 109 33.92 -11.60 0.25
C PRO A 109 33.57 -12.75 1.21
N ASN A 110 33.26 -12.43 2.47
CA ASN A 110 32.96 -13.39 3.53
C ASN A 110 31.45 -13.60 3.73
N ALA A 111 30.60 -12.83 3.05
CA ALA A 111 29.15 -12.99 3.14
C ALA A 111 28.69 -14.07 2.16
N ASP A 112 28.00 -15.09 2.69
CA ASP A 112 27.37 -16.14 1.91
C ASP A 112 26.14 -15.59 1.16
N PRO A 113 26.10 -15.66 -0.18
CA PRO A 113 24.95 -15.22 -0.97
C PRO A 113 23.69 -16.06 -0.77
N ASN A 114 23.81 -17.30 -0.27
CA ASN A 114 22.66 -18.19 -0.05
C ASN A 114 22.06 -18.06 1.36
N LYS A 115 22.71 -17.31 2.25
CA LYS A 115 22.26 -17.12 3.63
C LYS A 115 21.33 -15.93 3.75
N TYR A 116 20.22 -16.10 4.47
CA TYR A 116 19.42 -15.01 5.00
C TYR A 116 19.98 -14.57 6.35
N TYR A 117 20.16 -13.27 6.53
CA TYR A 117 20.71 -12.69 7.76
C TYR A 117 19.58 -12.11 8.61
N PRO A 118 19.54 -12.36 9.94
CA PRO A 118 18.51 -11.78 10.79
C PRO A 118 18.49 -10.27 10.68
N LEU A 119 17.36 -9.71 10.25
CA LEU A 119 17.23 -8.28 9.94
C LEU A 119 17.56 -7.41 11.16
N TYR A 120 17.10 -7.84 12.34
CA TYR A 120 17.37 -7.15 13.60
C TYR A 120 18.87 -7.04 13.88
N ASP A 121 19.62 -8.14 13.73
CA ASP A 121 21.06 -8.18 13.99
C ASP A 121 21.82 -7.35 12.96
N VAL A 122 21.41 -7.37 11.68
CA VAL A 122 22.06 -6.52 10.66
C VAL A 122 21.81 -5.04 10.96
N MET A 123 20.57 -4.66 11.30
CA MET A 123 20.26 -3.27 11.65
C MET A 123 21.01 -2.84 12.91
N LYS A 124 21.12 -3.68 13.92
CA LYS A 124 21.76 -3.35 15.20
C LYS A 124 23.29 -3.40 15.14
N ASP A 125 23.85 -4.53 14.72
CA ASP A 125 25.26 -4.86 14.94
C ASP A 125 26.15 -4.58 13.72
N ILE A 126 25.55 -4.32 12.55
CA ILE A 126 26.29 -3.98 11.33
C ILE A 126 26.04 -2.53 10.96
N LEU A 127 24.79 -2.17 10.65
CA LEU A 127 24.43 -0.82 10.21
C LEU A 127 24.26 0.16 11.38
N GLY A 128 23.97 -0.37 12.58
CA GLY A 128 23.89 0.37 13.83
C GLY A 128 25.23 0.51 14.55
N LYS A 129 26.36 0.09 13.96
CA LYS A 129 27.67 0.42 14.54
C LYS A 129 27.95 1.91 14.42
N ASN A 130 28.50 2.50 15.47
CA ASN A 130 28.98 3.87 15.43
C ASN A 130 30.33 3.93 14.74
N TYR A 131 30.48 4.92 13.88
CA TYR A 131 31.76 5.27 13.28
C TYR A 131 31.99 6.73 13.58
N TYR A 132 33.17 7.05 14.10
CA TYR A 132 33.53 8.42 14.46
C TYR A 132 34.58 8.92 13.49
N ASP A 133 34.38 10.13 13.00
CA ASP A 133 35.39 10.83 12.24
C ASP A 133 36.66 10.99 13.12
N PRO A 134 37.85 10.58 12.64
CA PRO A 134 39.06 10.57 13.45
C PRO A 134 39.47 11.94 14.00
N ASP A 135 39.13 13.01 13.30
CA ASP A 135 39.58 14.37 13.62
C ASP A 135 38.54 15.09 14.49
N THR A 136 37.28 15.08 14.07
CA THR A 136 36.19 15.80 14.73
C THR A 136 35.53 15.02 15.87
N LYS A 137 35.74 13.70 15.94
CA LYS A 137 35.07 12.77 16.87
C LYS A 137 33.54 12.77 16.77
N ILE A 138 32.99 13.29 15.68
CA ILE A 138 31.55 13.27 15.38
C ILE A 138 31.17 11.89 14.86
N GLU A 139 30.01 11.36 15.27
CA GLU A 139 29.45 10.14 14.69
C GLU A 139 29.03 10.40 13.24
N ILE A 140 29.52 9.59 12.31
CA ILE A 140 29.30 9.73 10.86
C ILE A 140 28.60 8.50 10.23
N GLY A 141 28.40 7.44 11.00
CA GLY A 141 27.78 6.20 10.55
C GLY A 141 28.67 5.35 9.64
N PRO A 142 28.20 4.14 9.30
CA PRO A 142 28.90 3.29 8.33
C PRO A 142 28.96 3.97 6.96
N ASN A 143 30.08 3.82 6.26
CA ASN A 143 30.24 4.36 4.90
C ASN A 143 29.55 3.51 3.81
N ALA A 144 29.22 2.25 4.10
CA ALA A 144 28.62 1.34 3.13
C ALA A 144 27.82 0.22 3.82
N PHE A 145 26.85 -0.35 3.09
CA PHE A 145 26.09 -1.53 3.48
C PHE A 145 26.77 -2.80 2.94
N PRO A 146 27.41 -3.63 3.78
CA PRO A 146 28.04 -4.87 3.30
C PRO A 146 27.00 -5.90 2.86
N VAL A 147 27.17 -6.43 1.65
CA VAL A 147 26.27 -7.41 1.02
C VAL A 147 27.06 -8.58 0.45
N ALA A 148 26.40 -9.71 0.23
CA ALA A 148 27.01 -10.85 -0.43
C ALA A 148 27.21 -10.58 -1.93
N ARG A 149 28.07 -11.39 -2.56
CA ARG A 149 28.27 -11.38 -4.01
C ARG A 149 27.86 -12.73 -4.60
N GLN A 150 27.07 -12.72 -5.66
CA GLN A 150 26.63 -13.92 -6.37
C GLN A 150 27.12 -13.87 -7.81
N TYR A 151 27.77 -14.93 -8.29
CA TYR A 151 28.19 -15.00 -9.68
C TYR A 151 26.98 -15.17 -10.60
N ASN A 152 26.84 -14.26 -11.56
CA ASN A 152 25.81 -14.30 -12.59
C ASN A 152 26.41 -14.89 -13.88
N PRO A 153 25.99 -16.08 -14.32
CA PRO A 153 26.56 -16.75 -15.49
C PRO A 153 26.25 -16.03 -16.81
N ASP A 154 25.11 -15.32 -16.89
CA ASP A 154 24.66 -14.65 -18.12
C ASP A 154 25.51 -13.40 -18.39
N THR A 155 25.81 -12.63 -17.34
CA THR A 155 26.60 -11.39 -17.45
C THR A 155 28.09 -11.61 -17.22
N LYS A 156 28.49 -12.79 -16.70
CA LYS A 156 29.86 -13.11 -16.24
C LYS A 156 30.39 -12.12 -15.20
N GLN A 157 29.50 -11.54 -14.41
CA GLN A 157 29.81 -10.58 -13.34
C GLN A 157 29.28 -11.06 -12.00
N TYR A 158 29.75 -10.45 -10.92
CA TYR A 158 29.16 -10.66 -9.60
C TYR A 158 28.06 -9.62 -9.36
N ASP A 159 26.87 -10.09 -8.99
CA ASP A 159 25.77 -9.25 -8.55
C ASP A 159 25.76 -9.13 -7.02
N PRO A 160 25.40 -7.95 -6.46
CA PRO A 160 25.19 -7.79 -5.03
C PRO A 160 23.89 -8.46 -4.58
N VAL A 161 23.92 -9.13 -3.42
CA VAL A 161 22.76 -9.83 -2.84
C VAL A 161 22.61 -9.46 -1.37
N ALA A 162 21.43 -8.92 -1.00
CA ALA A 162 21.07 -8.59 0.37
C ALA A 162 19.81 -9.35 0.77
N ARG A 163 19.99 -10.40 1.57
CA ARG A 163 18.94 -11.32 2.03
C ARG A 163 18.73 -11.20 3.53
N PHE A 164 17.48 -11.05 3.92
CA PHE A 164 17.09 -10.81 5.29
C PHE A 164 16.02 -11.77 5.75
N SER A 165 16.09 -12.11 7.03
CA SER A 165 15.08 -12.90 7.69
C SER A 165 14.50 -12.18 8.89
N VAL A 166 13.20 -12.36 9.13
CA VAL A 166 12.51 -11.86 10.32
C VAL A 166 11.82 -13.05 11.00
N PRO A 167 12.22 -13.41 12.24
CA PRO A 167 11.63 -14.54 12.93
C PRO A 167 10.15 -14.30 13.22
N VAL A 168 9.35 -15.37 13.15
CA VAL A 168 7.89 -15.31 13.35
C VAL A 168 7.52 -16.11 14.59
N ASP A 169 6.95 -15.42 15.58
CA ASP A 169 6.22 -16.09 16.66
C ASP A 169 4.85 -16.52 16.12
N THR A 170 4.78 -17.77 15.66
CA THR A 170 3.58 -18.34 15.04
C THR A 170 2.37 -18.37 15.99
N ALA A 171 2.60 -18.48 17.30
CA ALA A 171 1.53 -18.45 18.30
C ALA A 171 0.98 -17.03 18.47
N LEU A 172 1.86 -16.02 18.52
CA LEU A 172 1.48 -14.62 18.63
C LEU A 172 0.67 -14.16 17.41
N VAL A 173 1.16 -14.41 16.18
CA VAL A 173 0.50 -13.93 14.96
C VAL A 173 -0.87 -14.56 14.74
N ARG A 174 -1.07 -15.79 15.21
CA ARG A 174 -2.38 -16.45 15.25
C ARG A 174 -3.28 -15.85 16.34
N LYS A 175 -2.74 -15.61 17.53
CA LYS A 175 -3.48 -15.04 18.67
C LYS A 175 -3.96 -13.61 18.40
N ASN A 176 -3.14 -12.78 17.75
CA ASN A 176 -3.44 -11.37 17.52
C ASN A 176 -4.13 -11.07 16.18
N GLY A 177 -4.51 -12.09 15.41
CA GLY A 177 -5.23 -11.94 14.14
C GLY A 177 -4.39 -11.31 13.02
N THR A 178 -3.05 -11.45 13.06
CA THR A 178 -2.17 -11.10 11.93
C THR A 178 -2.31 -12.08 10.78
N VAL A 179 -2.67 -13.33 11.10
CA VAL A 179 -2.94 -14.39 10.13
C VAL A 179 -4.32 -14.98 10.35
N LEU A 180 -4.93 -15.46 9.29
CA LEU A 180 -6.27 -16.06 9.29
C LEU A 180 -6.19 -17.57 9.64
N PRO A 181 -7.28 -18.21 10.10
CA PRO A 181 -7.27 -19.63 10.45
C PRO A 181 -6.81 -20.59 9.34
N GLY A 182 -7.01 -20.24 8.07
CA GLY A 182 -6.60 -21.04 6.90
C GLY A 182 -5.17 -20.76 6.41
N ASP A 183 -4.45 -19.83 7.03
CA ASP A 183 -3.13 -19.40 6.55
C ASP A 183 -2.03 -20.43 6.87
N SER A 184 -1.21 -20.71 5.84
CA SER A 184 0.07 -21.41 5.97
C SER A 184 1.15 -20.45 6.46
N VAL A 185 1.24 -20.33 7.78
CA VAL A 185 2.15 -19.40 8.47
C VAL A 185 3.59 -19.89 8.43
N LEU A 186 4.51 -19.02 8.02
CA LEU A 186 5.94 -19.29 8.03
C LEU A 186 6.53 -19.11 9.43
N SER A 187 7.56 -19.88 9.77
CA SER A 187 8.37 -19.66 10.99
C SER A 187 9.31 -18.47 10.86
N GLU A 188 9.58 -18.03 9.62
CA GLU A 188 10.47 -16.94 9.30
C GLU A 188 10.02 -16.24 8.02
N MET A 189 10.11 -14.91 7.99
CA MET A 189 9.82 -14.10 6.81
C MET A 189 11.13 -13.75 6.10
N ASP A 190 11.44 -14.51 5.06
CA ASP A 190 12.64 -14.37 4.25
C ASP A 190 12.39 -13.51 3.01
N PHE A 191 13.22 -12.48 2.81
CA PHE A 191 13.13 -11.59 1.65
C PHE A 191 14.50 -11.13 1.17
N GLU A 192 14.56 -10.70 -0.10
CA GLU A 192 15.75 -10.18 -0.74
C GLU A 192 15.48 -8.76 -1.25
N ILE A 193 16.38 -7.81 -0.98
CA ILE A 193 16.27 -6.47 -1.55
C ILE A 193 16.43 -6.57 -3.07
N PRO A 194 15.48 -6.06 -3.87
CA PRO A 194 15.56 -6.10 -5.33
C PRO A 194 16.87 -5.50 -5.84
N GLN A 195 17.53 -6.17 -6.78
CA GLN A 195 18.83 -5.72 -7.30
C GLN A 195 18.82 -4.27 -7.79
N ALA A 196 17.73 -3.83 -8.45
CA ALA A 196 17.60 -2.46 -8.93
C ALA A 196 17.65 -1.44 -7.78
N LYS A 197 16.93 -1.71 -6.69
CA LYS A 197 16.96 -0.88 -5.48
C LYS A 197 18.35 -0.92 -4.84
N LEU A 198 18.92 -2.12 -4.67
CA LEU A 198 20.22 -2.30 -4.03
C LEU A 198 21.35 -1.59 -4.80
N LYS A 199 21.36 -1.69 -6.14
CA LYS A 199 22.31 -1.01 -7.02
C LYS A 199 22.17 0.52 -6.98
N GLY A 200 20.96 1.02 -6.77
CA GLY A 200 20.69 2.46 -6.56
C GLY A 200 21.16 2.99 -5.20
N GLY A 201 21.41 2.11 -4.24
CA GLY A 201 21.66 2.46 -2.83
C GLY A 201 20.37 2.64 -2.04
N LEU A 202 20.47 2.54 -0.72
CA LEU A 202 19.34 2.69 0.18
C LEU A 202 19.45 4.01 0.94
N VAL A 203 18.32 4.68 1.12
CA VAL A 203 18.22 5.92 1.90
C VAL A 203 17.76 5.64 3.32
N ARG A 204 17.88 6.63 4.22
CA ARG A 204 17.49 6.49 5.64
C ARG A 204 16.06 5.98 5.80
N SER A 205 15.10 6.46 5.03
CA SER A 205 13.70 5.99 5.11
C SER A 205 13.57 4.49 4.83
N ASP A 206 14.32 3.95 3.86
CA ASP A 206 14.36 2.51 3.58
C ASP A 206 14.83 1.73 4.82
N PHE A 207 15.93 2.19 5.44
CA PHE A 207 16.46 1.54 6.64
C PHE A 207 15.53 1.66 7.84
N ILE A 208 14.85 2.80 8.02
CA ILE A 208 13.92 2.97 9.15
C ILE A 208 12.69 2.08 9.00
N ILE A 209 12.16 1.88 7.78
CA ILE A 209 11.12 0.86 7.54
C ILE A 209 11.62 -0.52 7.99
N LEU A 210 12.82 -0.90 7.59
CA LEU A 210 13.42 -2.20 7.99
C LEU A 210 13.68 -2.30 9.50
N ASN A 211 14.11 -1.21 10.15
CA ASN A 211 14.27 -1.12 11.61
C ASN A 211 12.95 -1.40 12.32
N ILE A 212 11.87 -0.76 11.87
CA ILE A 212 10.53 -0.89 12.47
C ILE A 212 10.01 -2.31 12.29
N ILE A 213 10.15 -2.89 11.09
CA ILE A 213 9.76 -4.28 10.83
C ILE A 213 10.52 -5.24 11.77
N ALA A 214 11.84 -5.07 11.89
CA ALA A 214 12.67 -5.92 12.72
C ALA A 214 12.37 -5.80 14.23
N ALA A 215 12.13 -4.58 14.73
CA ALA A 215 11.89 -4.32 16.14
C ALA A 215 10.45 -4.64 16.58
N ASN A 216 9.49 -4.70 15.65
CA ASN A 216 8.08 -4.89 15.97
C ASN A 216 7.77 -6.26 16.61
N HIS A 217 8.55 -7.30 16.30
CA HIS A 217 8.30 -8.68 16.77
C HIS A 217 6.84 -9.13 16.60
N TRP A 218 6.20 -8.69 15.51
CA TRP A 218 4.79 -8.95 15.20
C TRP A 218 3.77 -8.48 16.26
N LYS A 219 4.15 -7.59 17.18
CA LYS A 219 3.27 -7.10 18.25
C LYS A 219 2.22 -6.14 17.73
N ARG A 220 2.60 -5.26 16.79
CA ARG A 220 1.69 -4.30 16.14
C ARG A 220 1.48 -4.66 14.66
N PRO A 221 0.27 -4.49 14.12
CA PRO A 221 0.05 -4.59 12.69
C PRO A 221 0.84 -3.51 11.93
N ILE A 222 1.55 -3.89 10.86
CA ILE A 222 2.26 -2.94 9.98
C ILE A 222 1.54 -2.89 8.64
N TYR A 223 1.20 -1.69 8.20
CA TYR A 223 0.47 -1.41 6.97
C TYR A 223 1.21 -0.42 6.07
N PHE A 224 0.88 -0.48 4.79
CA PHE A 224 1.35 0.42 3.75
C PHE A 224 0.16 0.97 2.95
N SER A 225 0.17 2.26 2.59
CA SER A 225 -0.89 2.88 1.78
C SER A 225 -0.84 2.50 0.29
N SER A 226 0.17 1.71 -0.10
CA SER A 226 0.37 1.15 -1.44
C SER A 226 0.99 -0.25 -1.32
N ALA A 227 0.97 -1.00 -2.42
CA ALA A 227 1.62 -2.31 -2.56
C ALA A 227 3.17 -2.17 -2.58
N PHE A 228 3.74 -1.74 -1.46
CA PHE A 228 5.15 -1.36 -1.35
C PHE A 228 6.07 -2.57 -1.50
N GLY A 229 6.78 -2.64 -2.62
CA GLY A 229 7.68 -3.76 -2.96
C GLY A 229 9.15 -3.39 -3.14
N GLU A 230 9.52 -2.12 -2.96
CA GLU A 230 10.89 -1.65 -3.22
C GLU A 230 11.94 -2.35 -2.35
N LEU A 231 11.55 -2.86 -1.18
CA LEU A 231 12.42 -3.56 -0.23
C LEU A 231 12.23 -5.08 -0.25
N GLY A 232 11.54 -5.63 -1.26
CA GLY A 232 11.54 -7.08 -1.52
C GLY A 232 10.56 -7.93 -0.71
N PHE A 233 9.84 -7.33 0.23
CA PHE A 233 8.86 -8.05 1.05
C PHE A 233 7.41 -7.97 0.52
N SER A 234 7.17 -7.49 -0.71
CA SER A 234 5.80 -7.33 -1.25
C SER A 234 5.00 -8.64 -1.29
N GLN A 235 5.67 -9.79 -1.43
CA GLN A 235 5.05 -11.13 -1.38
C GLN A 235 4.43 -11.49 -0.01
N PHE A 236 4.71 -10.69 1.01
CA PHE A 236 4.17 -10.79 2.37
C PHE A 236 3.10 -9.73 2.65
N LEU A 237 2.66 -8.99 1.64
CA LEU A 237 1.60 -8.00 1.79
C LEU A 237 0.24 -8.62 1.46
N ARG A 238 -0.73 -8.41 2.34
CA ARG A 238 -2.14 -8.78 2.17
C ARG A 238 -2.98 -7.51 2.19
N LYS A 239 -4.04 -7.46 1.39
CA LYS A 239 -4.90 -6.30 1.29
C LYS A 239 -6.02 -6.37 2.33
N ASP A 240 -6.16 -5.30 3.12
CA ASP A 240 -7.24 -5.08 4.09
C ASP A 240 -8.00 -3.82 3.65
N GLY A 241 -8.63 -3.85 2.47
CA GLY A 241 -9.33 -2.69 1.90
C GLY A 241 -8.38 -1.78 1.12
N MET A 242 -8.22 -0.52 1.52
CA MET A 242 -7.27 0.40 0.86
C MET A 242 -5.82 0.25 1.35
N ALA A 243 -5.59 -0.39 2.50
CA ALA A 243 -4.26 -0.58 3.07
C ALA A 243 -3.73 -2.01 2.87
N TYR A 244 -2.40 -2.14 2.86
CA TYR A 244 -1.69 -3.41 2.65
C TYR A 244 -0.95 -3.81 3.92
N ARG A 245 -1.40 -4.89 4.59
CA ARG A 245 -0.84 -5.43 5.83
C ARG A 245 0.35 -6.35 5.56
N LEU A 246 1.44 -6.18 6.29
CA LEU A 246 2.54 -7.14 6.34
C LEU A 246 2.13 -8.37 7.17
N VAL A 247 2.24 -9.57 6.57
CA VAL A 247 1.83 -10.84 7.17
C VAL A 247 2.85 -11.96 6.85
N PRO A 248 3.13 -12.90 7.78
CA PRO A 248 4.15 -13.93 7.59
C PRO A 248 3.64 -15.14 6.79
N ILE A 249 3.07 -14.89 5.61
CA ILE A 249 2.59 -15.90 4.67
C ILE A 249 3.03 -15.53 3.26
N ILE A 250 3.24 -16.51 2.39
CA ILE A 250 3.34 -16.24 0.96
C ILE A 250 1.94 -16.01 0.42
N THR A 251 1.64 -14.77 0.05
CA THR A 251 0.30 -14.43 -0.43
C THR A 251 0.04 -15.04 -1.80
N LYS A 252 -1.08 -15.76 -1.93
CA LYS A 252 -1.58 -16.25 -3.22
C LYS A 252 -2.16 -15.11 -4.04
N ASN A 253 -2.32 -15.41 -5.32
CA ASN A 253 -2.76 -14.44 -6.30
C ASN A 253 -4.08 -14.83 -7.00
N PRO A 254 -5.25 -14.55 -6.39
CA PRO A 254 -6.56 -14.80 -6.96
C PRO A 254 -6.83 -14.01 -8.25
N GLN A 255 -6.24 -12.81 -8.43
CA GLN A 255 -6.35 -12.05 -9.69
C GLN A 255 -5.62 -12.71 -10.87
N ASP A 256 -4.95 -13.85 -10.67
CA ASP A 256 -4.52 -14.70 -11.77
C ASP A 256 -5.69 -15.43 -12.44
N ASN A 257 -6.81 -15.63 -11.74
CA ASN A 257 -8.04 -16.21 -12.29
C ASN A 257 -8.94 -15.18 -12.98
N TRP A 258 -8.54 -13.91 -13.03
CA TRP A 258 -9.34 -12.83 -13.59
C TRP A 258 -8.98 -12.54 -15.04
N VAL A 259 -9.98 -12.54 -15.92
CA VAL A 259 -9.79 -12.32 -17.37
C VAL A 259 -9.28 -10.91 -17.64
N ALA A 260 -9.85 -9.89 -17.01
CA ALA A 260 -9.43 -8.50 -17.19
C ALA A 260 -7.96 -8.32 -16.78
N GLN A 261 -7.56 -8.89 -15.65
CA GLN A 261 -6.20 -8.78 -15.12
C GLN A 261 -5.18 -9.56 -15.97
N GLN A 262 -5.55 -10.72 -16.51
CA GLN A 262 -4.72 -11.45 -17.47
C GLN A 262 -4.52 -10.61 -18.75
N ALA A 263 -5.58 -10.01 -19.28
CA ALA A 263 -5.52 -9.16 -20.46
C ALA A 263 -4.62 -7.93 -20.23
N PHE A 264 -4.72 -7.27 -19.08
CA PHE A 264 -3.89 -6.11 -18.77
C PHE A 264 -2.39 -6.45 -18.70
N ARG A 265 -2.04 -7.60 -18.10
CA ARG A 265 -0.65 -8.08 -18.08
C ARG A 265 -0.14 -8.37 -19.49
N GLN A 266 -0.92 -9.06 -20.31
CA GLN A 266 -0.54 -9.41 -21.69
C GLN A 266 -0.32 -8.18 -22.57
N ASN A 267 -1.05 -7.09 -22.30
CA ASN A 267 -0.97 -5.84 -23.07
C ASN A 267 -0.07 -4.77 -22.44
N GLY A 268 0.70 -5.10 -21.38
CA GLY A 268 1.62 -4.16 -20.74
C GLY A 268 0.94 -3.01 -19.99
N LEU A 269 -0.36 -3.11 -19.69
CA LEU A 269 -1.13 -2.11 -18.95
C LEU A 269 -0.92 -2.19 -17.42
N GLY A 270 -0.13 -3.17 -16.97
CA GLY A 270 0.10 -3.47 -15.57
C GLY A 270 -0.97 -4.38 -14.97
N SER A 271 -0.79 -4.71 -13.70
CA SER A 271 -1.71 -5.48 -12.87
C SER A 271 -1.32 -5.19 -11.42
N THR A 272 -2.24 -5.36 -10.47
CA THR A 272 -1.87 -5.27 -9.04
C THR A 272 -0.75 -6.28 -8.74
N SER A 273 0.26 -5.89 -7.97
CA SER A 273 1.38 -6.76 -7.59
C SER A 273 1.11 -7.56 -6.31
N VAL A 274 0.09 -7.16 -5.54
CA VAL A 274 -0.29 -7.75 -4.25
C VAL A 274 -1.72 -8.25 -4.32
N LYS A 275 -1.94 -9.49 -3.87
CA LYS A 275 -3.02 -10.29 -4.40
C LYS A 275 -3.81 -11.11 -3.34
N ALA A 276 -3.38 -11.29 -2.10
CA ALA A 276 -4.27 -11.91 -1.09
C ALA A 276 -5.15 -10.86 -0.41
N ASP A 277 -6.47 -11.07 -0.41
CA ASP A 277 -7.44 -10.22 0.27
C ASP A 277 -7.86 -10.83 1.61
N ASN A 278 -8.05 -9.98 2.62
CA ASN A 278 -8.70 -10.35 3.88
C ASN A 278 -10.20 -10.14 3.77
N LEU A 279 -10.88 -11.00 3.01
CA LEU A 279 -12.24 -10.77 2.54
C LEU A 279 -13.26 -10.52 3.66
N ASP A 280 -13.19 -11.25 4.77
CA ASP A 280 -14.14 -11.07 5.89
C ASP A 280 -13.97 -9.69 6.56
N PHE A 281 -12.71 -9.27 6.77
CA PHE A 281 -12.42 -7.93 7.29
C PHE A 281 -12.85 -6.85 6.30
N MET A 282 -12.48 -7.02 5.03
CA MET A 282 -12.80 -6.09 3.95
C MET A 282 -14.30 -5.91 3.80
N TYR A 283 -15.06 -7.00 3.73
CA TYR A 283 -16.52 -6.96 3.64
C TYR A 283 -17.12 -6.13 4.78
N LYS A 284 -16.76 -6.44 6.03
CA LYS A 284 -17.26 -5.72 7.20
C LYS A 284 -16.92 -4.23 7.11
N THR A 285 -15.64 -3.89 6.96
CA THR A 285 -15.16 -2.50 6.98
C THR A 285 -15.72 -1.69 5.80
N MET A 286 -15.80 -2.27 4.61
CA MET A 286 -16.33 -1.58 3.41
C MET A 286 -17.84 -1.36 3.48
N MET A 287 -18.58 -2.25 4.15
CA MET A 287 -20.01 -2.07 4.34
C MET A 287 -20.34 -0.97 5.38
N THR A 288 -19.55 -0.85 6.45
CA THR A 288 -19.85 0.04 7.58
C THR A 288 -19.09 1.37 7.55
N GLU A 289 -17.79 1.34 7.27
CA GLU A 289 -16.91 2.50 7.47
C GLU A 289 -16.63 3.28 6.19
N PHE A 290 -16.65 2.64 5.03
CA PHE A 290 -16.23 3.29 3.79
C PHE A 290 -17.13 4.47 3.39
N ARG A 291 -16.49 5.48 2.83
CA ARG A 291 -17.09 6.71 2.27
C ARG A 291 -16.63 6.90 0.82
N PHE A 292 -17.33 7.76 0.07
CA PHE A 292 -17.23 7.81 -1.40
C PHE A 292 -16.85 9.20 -1.94
N GLY A 293 -16.27 10.07 -1.12
CA GLY A 293 -15.73 11.36 -1.54
C GLY A 293 -16.77 12.34 -2.05
N GLY A 294 -18.05 12.13 -1.72
CA GLY A 294 -19.17 12.90 -2.23
C GLY A 294 -19.80 12.37 -3.51
N ALA A 295 -19.31 11.26 -4.07
CA ALA A 295 -19.81 10.69 -5.31
C ALA A 295 -21.26 10.18 -5.24
N GLN A 296 -21.81 10.04 -4.03
CA GLN A 296 -23.21 9.71 -3.76
C GLN A 296 -24.15 10.93 -3.81
N LYS A 297 -23.61 12.15 -3.76
CA LYS A 297 -24.40 13.39 -3.79
C LYS A 297 -24.80 13.73 -5.23
N ASN A 298 -25.74 14.65 -5.45
CA ASN A 298 -26.12 15.03 -6.82
C ASN A 298 -25.16 16.09 -7.37
N ASN A 299 -24.90 16.03 -8.69
CA ASN A 299 -24.18 17.05 -9.45
C ASN A 299 -22.79 17.40 -8.88
N VAL A 300 -21.99 16.40 -8.52
CA VAL A 300 -20.61 16.63 -8.04
C VAL A 300 -19.63 16.45 -9.19
N TYR A 301 -18.96 17.53 -9.57
CA TYR A 301 -17.88 17.47 -10.55
C TYR A 301 -16.56 16.99 -9.93
N PHE A 302 -16.00 15.92 -10.48
CA PHE A 302 -14.66 15.43 -10.16
C PHE A 302 -13.72 15.71 -11.33
N ASP A 303 -12.67 16.50 -11.06
CA ASP A 303 -11.51 16.63 -11.94
C ASP A 303 -10.73 15.30 -12.03
N GLU A 304 -9.75 15.23 -12.94
CA GLU A 304 -9.06 13.98 -13.28
C GLU A 304 -8.42 13.26 -12.08
N GLU A 305 -7.73 14.00 -11.21
CA GLU A 305 -7.09 13.39 -10.04
C GLU A 305 -8.13 12.89 -9.03
N ASN A 306 -9.18 13.67 -8.78
CA ASN A 306 -10.26 13.21 -7.92
C ASN A 306 -10.99 11.97 -8.50
N ARG A 307 -11.19 11.89 -9.82
CA ARG A 307 -11.76 10.70 -10.46
C ARG A 307 -10.89 9.47 -10.22
N ARG A 308 -9.55 9.58 -10.35
CA ARG A 308 -8.62 8.46 -10.08
C ARG A 308 -8.81 7.88 -8.68
N HIS A 309 -9.03 8.75 -7.71
CA HIS A 309 -9.26 8.41 -6.33
C HIS A 309 -10.61 7.70 -6.08
N ILE A 310 -11.70 8.17 -6.69
CA ILE A 310 -13.00 7.48 -6.62
C ILE A 310 -13.00 6.17 -7.41
N LEU A 311 -12.29 6.10 -8.54
CA LEU A 311 -12.08 4.87 -9.30
C LEU A 311 -11.34 3.81 -8.49
N ALA A 312 -10.35 4.19 -7.67
CA ALA A 312 -9.68 3.25 -6.77
C ALA A 312 -10.67 2.60 -5.79
N ILE A 313 -11.65 3.36 -5.27
CA ILE A 313 -12.73 2.84 -4.43
C ILE A 313 -13.61 1.88 -5.24
N ARG A 314 -14.09 2.28 -6.43
CA ARG A 314 -14.91 1.40 -7.29
C ARG A 314 -14.20 0.08 -7.62
N SER A 315 -12.92 0.16 -7.98
CA SER A 315 -12.07 -1.01 -8.26
C SER A 315 -11.98 -1.93 -7.05
N LEU A 316 -11.77 -1.38 -5.85
CA LEU A 316 -11.72 -2.15 -4.61
C LEU A 316 -13.02 -2.90 -4.33
N PHE A 317 -14.18 -2.24 -4.50
CA PHE A 317 -15.48 -2.90 -4.34
C PHE A 317 -15.71 -4.01 -5.37
N GLY A 318 -15.37 -3.77 -6.64
CA GLY A 318 -15.47 -4.78 -7.70
C GLY A 318 -14.58 -5.99 -7.46
N GLU A 319 -13.33 -5.76 -7.07
CA GLU A 319 -12.36 -6.82 -6.74
C GLU A 319 -12.81 -7.65 -5.53
N ALA A 320 -13.18 -6.99 -4.42
CA ALA A 320 -13.65 -7.66 -3.21
C ALA A 320 -14.91 -8.49 -3.49
N ALA A 321 -15.86 -7.95 -4.27
CA ALA A 321 -17.06 -8.67 -4.67
C ALA A 321 -16.73 -9.90 -5.54
N GLY A 322 -15.88 -9.76 -6.55
CA GLY A 322 -15.51 -10.89 -7.39
C GLY A 322 -14.75 -11.98 -6.63
N ASN A 323 -13.88 -11.59 -5.70
CA ASN A 323 -13.12 -12.55 -4.87
C ASN A 323 -14.03 -13.26 -3.86
N LEU A 324 -15.01 -12.56 -3.23
CA LEU A 324 -16.06 -13.21 -2.43
C LEU A 324 -16.88 -14.20 -3.26
N ALA A 325 -17.23 -13.84 -4.49
CA ALA A 325 -17.99 -14.70 -5.38
C ALA A 325 -17.20 -15.96 -5.80
N ASP A 326 -15.89 -15.84 -6.02
CA ASP A 326 -15.00 -16.98 -6.28
C ASP A 326 -14.90 -17.94 -5.06
N GLU A 327 -15.07 -17.43 -3.82
CA GLU A 327 -15.23 -18.25 -2.60
C GLU A 327 -16.65 -18.79 -2.39
N GLY A 328 -17.58 -18.53 -3.32
CA GLY A 328 -18.98 -18.95 -3.22
C GLY A 328 -19.87 -18.03 -2.37
N LYS A 329 -19.33 -16.93 -1.81
CA LYS A 329 -20.06 -15.94 -1.00
C LYS A 329 -20.78 -14.90 -1.88
N LYS A 330 -21.61 -15.37 -2.81
CA LYS A 330 -22.27 -14.51 -3.82
C LYS A 330 -23.18 -13.44 -3.20
N GLU A 331 -23.94 -13.76 -2.15
CA GLU A 331 -24.82 -12.77 -1.52
C GLU A 331 -24.07 -11.57 -0.94
N GLU A 332 -22.90 -11.82 -0.33
CA GLU A 332 -22.03 -10.76 0.20
C GLU A 332 -21.41 -9.94 -0.93
N ALA A 333 -20.96 -10.62 -2.00
CA ALA A 333 -20.46 -9.96 -3.20
C ALA A 333 -21.50 -9.00 -3.81
N GLN A 334 -22.75 -9.44 -3.93
CA GLN A 334 -23.84 -8.62 -4.44
C GLN A 334 -24.10 -7.38 -3.56
N LYS A 335 -24.06 -7.53 -2.23
CA LYS A 335 -24.22 -6.41 -1.29
C LYS A 335 -23.11 -5.37 -1.42
N LEU A 336 -21.85 -5.80 -1.67
CA LEU A 336 -20.76 -4.86 -1.92
C LEU A 336 -20.98 -4.07 -3.21
N LEU A 337 -21.40 -4.72 -4.29
CA LEU A 337 -21.71 -4.05 -5.56
C LEU A 337 -22.85 -3.04 -5.36
N ASP A 338 -23.92 -3.42 -4.66
CA ASP A 338 -25.05 -2.52 -4.37
C ASP A 338 -24.61 -1.31 -3.52
N LYS A 339 -23.70 -1.52 -2.57
CA LYS A 339 -23.10 -0.45 -1.77
C LYS A 339 -22.27 0.50 -2.64
N ALA A 340 -21.48 -0.02 -3.57
CA ALA A 340 -20.69 0.79 -4.50
C ALA A 340 -21.58 1.61 -5.44
N GLU A 341 -22.67 1.02 -5.96
CA GLU A 341 -23.65 1.70 -6.81
C GLU A 341 -24.37 2.84 -6.07
N ALA A 342 -24.75 2.62 -4.81
CA ALA A 342 -25.33 3.68 -3.98
C ALA A 342 -24.31 4.78 -3.62
N GLY A 343 -23.04 4.40 -3.50
CA GLY A 343 -21.93 5.28 -3.13
C GLY A 343 -21.36 6.12 -4.27
N ILE A 344 -21.40 5.61 -5.50
CA ILE A 344 -20.76 6.22 -6.67
C ILE A 344 -21.76 6.31 -7.83
N LYS A 345 -22.49 7.41 -7.87
CA LYS A 345 -23.50 7.66 -8.89
C LYS A 345 -22.90 7.75 -10.29
N PRO A 346 -23.44 7.01 -11.29
CA PRO A 346 -23.00 7.10 -12.68
C PRO A 346 -23.06 8.52 -13.26
N GLU A 347 -23.97 9.36 -12.76
CA GLU A 347 -24.09 10.76 -13.17
C GLU A 347 -22.84 11.59 -12.78
N ASN A 348 -22.20 11.27 -11.66
CA ASN A 348 -20.98 11.95 -11.21
C ASN A 348 -19.70 11.27 -11.72
N LEU A 349 -19.73 9.95 -11.81
CA LEU A 349 -18.62 9.14 -12.32
C LEU A 349 -19.19 8.01 -13.20
N PRO A 350 -19.25 8.19 -14.53
CA PRO A 350 -19.85 7.20 -15.42
C PRO A 350 -19.06 5.88 -15.43
N TYR A 351 -19.56 4.86 -16.13
CA TYR A 351 -18.83 3.60 -16.29
C TYR A 351 -17.78 3.67 -17.41
N GLY A 352 -17.91 4.54 -18.40
CA GLY A 352 -16.89 4.78 -19.43
C GLY A 352 -16.51 6.25 -19.48
N LEU A 353 -15.20 6.54 -19.56
CA LEU A 353 -14.70 7.90 -19.76
C LEU A 353 -13.23 7.90 -20.21
N VAL A 354 -12.89 8.76 -21.17
CA VAL A 354 -11.50 9.11 -21.48
C VAL A 354 -10.76 9.60 -20.22
N SER A 355 -9.58 9.03 -19.99
CA SER A 355 -8.75 9.33 -18.82
C SER A 355 -7.28 9.01 -19.09
N ARG A 356 -6.36 9.55 -18.27
CA ARG A 356 -4.94 9.19 -18.27
C ARG A 356 -4.75 7.67 -18.35
N TYR A 357 -4.02 7.23 -19.38
CA TYR A 357 -3.74 5.82 -19.70
C TYR A 357 -4.99 4.93 -19.78
N ASN A 358 -6.17 5.48 -20.06
CA ASN A 358 -7.44 4.77 -20.11
C ASN A 358 -7.82 4.09 -18.76
N MET A 359 -7.33 4.63 -17.63
CA MET A 359 -7.50 4.04 -16.29
C MET A 359 -8.97 3.86 -15.88
N HIS A 360 -9.85 4.74 -16.35
CA HIS A 360 -11.29 4.65 -16.07
C HIS A 360 -11.87 3.38 -16.68
N ASN A 361 -11.62 3.14 -17.96
CA ASN A 361 -12.12 1.94 -18.64
C ASN A 361 -11.46 0.68 -18.10
N GLN A 362 -10.17 0.70 -17.77
CA GLN A 362 -9.51 -0.43 -17.11
C GLN A 362 -10.18 -0.78 -15.77
N THR A 363 -10.45 0.23 -14.93
CA THR A 363 -11.18 0.06 -13.66
C THR A 363 -12.57 -0.53 -13.89
N THR A 364 -13.28 -0.04 -14.91
CA THR A 364 -14.61 -0.52 -15.23
C THR A 364 -14.60 -1.97 -15.69
N MET A 365 -13.58 -2.42 -16.42
CA MET A 365 -13.46 -3.83 -16.80
C MET A 365 -13.26 -4.76 -15.60
N ILE A 366 -12.51 -4.33 -14.58
CA ILE A 366 -12.42 -5.05 -13.29
C ILE A 366 -13.80 -5.08 -12.61
N TYR A 367 -14.47 -3.94 -12.52
CA TYR A 367 -15.79 -3.85 -11.89
C TYR A 367 -16.83 -4.72 -12.62
N LEU A 368 -16.80 -4.73 -13.96
CA LEU A 368 -17.66 -5.54 -14.82
C LEU A 368 -17.45 -7.04 -14.56
N GLU A 369 -16.20 -7.50 -14.50
CA GLU A 369 -15.90 -8.90 -14.19
C GLU A 369 -16.38 -9.28 -12.78
N GLY A 370 -16.23 -8.38 -11.80
CA GLY A 370 -16.81 -8.55 -10.46
C GLY A 370 -18.33 -8.73 -10.49
N CYS A 371 -19.05 -7.95 -11.32
CA CYS A 371 -20.50 -8.08 -11.51
C CYS A 371 -20.88 -9.45 -12.08
N TYR A 372 -20.16 -9.94 -13.09
CA TYR A 372 -20.41 -11.27 -13.66
C TYR A 372 -20.13 -12.40 -12.66
N LYS A 373 -19.00 -12.34 -11.94
CA LYS A 373 -18.66 -13.31 -10.89
C LYS A 373 -19.74 -13.37 -9.80
N ALA A 374 -20.25 -12.21 -9.38
CA ALA A 374 -21.31 -12.08 -8.38
C ALA A 374 -22.73 -12.40 -8.89
N ASP A 375 -22.90 -12.74 -10.18
CA ASP A 375 -24.20 -12.99 -10.84
C ASP A 375 -25.16 -11.77 -10.85
N LYS A 376 -24.62 -10.55 -10.79
CA LYS A 376 -25.35 -9.27 -10.92
C LYS A 376 -25.44 -8.85 -12.39
N LYS A 377 -26.15 -9.67 -13.18
CA LYS A 377 -26.20 -9.54 -14.65
C LYS A 377 -26.82 -8.23 -15.15
N ASP A 378 -27.82 -7.71 -14.45
CA ASP A 378 -28.47 -6.44 -14.74
C ASP A 378 -27.49 -5.26 -14.59
N LEU A 379 -26.70 -5.27 -13.52
CA LEU A 379 -25.63 -4.29 -13.32
C LEU A 379 -24.50 -4.50 -14.33
N ALA A 380 -24.09 -5.74 -14.57
CA ALA A 380 -23.06 -6.05 -15.57
C ALA A 380 -23.42 -5.49 -16.95
N GLU A 381 -24.68 -5.57 -17.35
CA GLU A 381 -25.13 -5.02 -18.63
C GLU A 381 -25.01 -3.48 -18.68
N ARG A 382 -25.48 -2.76 -17.65
CA ARG A 382 -25.32 -1.30 -17.57
C ARG A 382 -23.86 -0.87 -17.62
N VAL A 383 -22.99 -1.58 -16.90
CA VAL A 383 -21.55 -1.32 -16.85
C VAL A 383 -20.91 -1.57 -18.22
N ARG A 384 -21.27 -2.68 -18.88
CA ARG A 384 -20.79 -3.08 -20.20
C ARG A 384 -21.17 -2.05 -21.26
N GLU A 385 -22.43 -1.60 -21.27
CA GLU A 385 -22.91 -0.57 -22.19
C GLU A 385 -22.12 0.73 -22.03
N GLY A 386 -21.88 1.17 -20.79
CA GLY A 386 -21.15 2.40 -20.51
C GLY A 386 -19.70 2.37 -21.00
N VAL A 387 -18.95 1.29 -20.70
CA VAL A 387 -17.55 1.17 -21.16
C VAL A 387 -17.45 0.95 -22.68
N THR A 388 -18.37 0.18 -23.27
CA THR A 388 -18.38 -0.06 -24.72
C THR A 388 -18.69 1.22 -25.48
N LYS A 389 -19.63 2.04 -24.98
CA LYS A 389 -19.94 3.35 -25.57
C LYS A 389 -18.68 4.22 -25.64
N ASP A 390 -17.96 4.37 -24.54
CA ASP A 390 -16.75 5.21 -24.50
C ASP A 390 -15.62 4.65 -25.39
N LEU A 391 -15.38 3.33 -25.37
CA LEU A 391 -14.39 2.70 -26.25
C LEU A 391 -14.70 2.92 -27.74
N ASN A 392 -15.96 2.76 -28.15
CA ASN A 392 -16.38 3.00 -29.53
C ASN A 392 -16.20 4.48 -29.91
N GLN A 393 -16.58 5.40 -29.02
CA GLN A 393 -16.37 6.84 -29.25
C GLN A 393 -14.88 7.19 -29.40
N GLN A 394 -14.00 6.55 -28.63
CA GLN A 394 -12.55 6.71 -28.79
C GLN A 394 -12.07 6.14 -30.14
N PHE A 395 -12.52 4.94 -30.53
CA PHE A 395 -12.18 4.38 -31.84
C PHE A 395 -12.62 5.29 -32.98
N ASP A 396 -13.85 5.79 -32.95
CA ASP A 396 -14.38 6.69 -33.97
C ASP A 396 -13.63 8.04 -34.03
N TYR A 397 -13.10 8.51 -32.90
CA TYR A 397 -12.32 9.74 -32.84
C TYR A 397 -10.91 9.58 -33.44
N TYR A 398 -10.30 8.40 -33.29
CA TYR A 398 -8.93 8.11 -33.75
C TYR A 398 -8.86 7.41 -35.12
N ALA A 399 -9.98 6.89 -35.63
CA ALA A 399 -10.12 6.33 -36.98
C ALA A 399 -10.11 7.46 -38.03
#